data_AF-A0A929YMJ5-F1
#
_entry.id   AF-A0A929YMJ5-F1
#
_cell.length_a   1.000
_cell.length_b   1.000
_cell.length_c   1.000
_cell.angle_alpha   90.00
_cell.angle_beta   90.00
_cell.angle_gamma   90.00
#
_symmetry.space_group_name_H-M   'P 1'
#
loop_
_entity.id
_entity.type
_entity.pdbx_description
1 polymer ?
#
loop_
_entity_poly.entity_id
_entity_poly.type
_entity_poly.pdbx_seq_one_letter_code
_entity_poly.pdbx_strand_id
1 'polypeptide(L)'
;ITQNLIHSRDGRAIMAIRDNRIAAEATGISVTKYKMLAFTISAAIAGAGGVLYSHNLSSMMANSQSFGYNVSILILVYVVLGGIGNIRGSVIATVVLYLLPEVLRGMDKLRMLIYAIVLIVMMLLNWAPAAISMRESLLAKFKKKKEVA
;
A
#
# COMPACT_ATOMS: atom_id res chain seq x y z
N ILE A 1 -10.50 7.00 8.06
CA ILE A 1 -10.79 5.89 8.99
C ILE A 1 -9.51 5.17 9.42
N THR A 2 -8.79 4.53 8.50
CA THR A 2 -7.56 3.77 8.81
C THR A 2 -6.42 4.61 9.42
N GLN A 3 -6.21 5.86 8.98
CA GLN A 3 -5.21 6.74 9.63
C GLN A 3 -5.58 7.06 11.09
N ASN A 4 -6.86 7.28 11.39
CA ASN A 4 -7.30 7.57 12.76
C ASN A 4 -7.17 6.33 13.67
N LEU A 5 -7.38 5.14 13.11
CA LEU A 5 -7.20 3.88 13.82
C LEU A 5 -5.74 3.67 14.26
N ILE A 6 -4.76 4.00 13.40
CA ILE A 6 -3.33 3.86 13.72
C ILE A 6 -2.94 4.74 14.92
N HIS A 7 -3.49 5.96 15.00
CA HIS A 7 -3.18 6.90 16.09
C HIS A 7 -4.00 6.63 17.37
N SER A 8 -4.95 5.69 17.35
CA SER A 8 -5.79 5.36 18.51
C SER A 8 -5.07 4.42 19.50
N ARG A 9 -5.69 4.21 20.66
CA ARG A 9 -5.22 3.22 21.66
C ARG A 9 -5.18 1.81 21.06
N ASP A 10 -6.18 1.45 20.27
CA ASP A 10 -6.29 0.13 19.64
C ASP A 10 -5.22 -0.06 18.56
N GLY A 11 -4.90 0.99 17.79
CA GLY A 11 -3.81 0.96 16.81
C GLY A 11 -2.43 0.73 17.44
N ARG A 12 -2.17 1.36 18.59
CA ARG A 12 -0.94 1.12 19.36
C ARG A 12 -0.86 -0.30 19.91
N ALA A 13 -1.99 -0.86 20.38
CA ALA A 13 -2.04 -2.25 20.82
C ALA A 13 -1.73 -3.23 19.66
N ILE A 14 -2.28 -2.98 18.46
CA ILE A 14 -1.97 -3.77 17.26
C ILE A 14 -0.48 -3.67 16.88
N MET A 15 0.12 -2.48 17.01
CA MET A 15 1.55 -2.28 16.74
C MET A 15 2.44 -3.04 17.74
N ALA A 16 2.10 -3.02 19.03
CA ALA A 16 2.81 -3.78 20.06
C ALA A 16 2.77 -5.30 19.79
N ILE A 17 1.61 -5.81 19.33
CA ILE A 17 1.46 -7.23 18.95
C ILE A 17 2.31 -7.59 17.73
N ARG A 18 2.45 -6.65 16.77
CA ARG A 18 3.30 -6.83 15.58
C ARG A 18 4.78 -6.92 15.96
N ASP A 19 5.23 -6.10 16.89
CA ASP A 19 6.65 -5.99 17.26
C ASP A 19 7.08 -7.17 18.17
N ASN A 20 6.30 -7.51 19.20
CA ASN A 20 6.50 -8.73 19.98
C ASN A 20 5.20 -9.25 20.60
N ARG A 21 4.70 -10.36 20.05
CA ARG A 21 3.49 -11.02 20.53
C ARG A 21 3.58 -11.43 22.01
N ILE A 22 4.69 -12.02 22.44
CA ILE A 22 4.83 -12.57 23.80
C ILE A 22 4.84 -11.44 24.82
N ALA A 23 5.52 -10.34 24.53
CA ALA A 23 5.54 -9.15 25.39
C ALA A 23 4.17 -8.46 25.47
N ALA A 24 3.41 -8.44 24.37
CA ALA A 24 2.05 -7.91 24.36
C ALA A 24 1.10 -8.75 25.23
N GLU A 25 1.20 -10.08 25.17
CA GLU A 25 0.39 -10.98 26.02
C GLU A 25 0.75 -10.80 27.51
N ALA A 26 2.04 -10.67 27.84
CA ALA A 26 2.51 -10.46 29.22
C ALA A 26 2.07 -9.12 29.85
N THR A 27 1.78 -8.10 29.03
CA THR A 27 1.29 -6.79 29.48
C THR A 27 -0.24 -6.71 29.57
N GLY A 28 -0.94 -7.83 29.38
CA GLY A 28 -2.40 -7.92 29.48
C GLY A 28 -3.16 -7.56 28.19
N ILE A 29 -2.47 -7.44 27.05
CA ILE A 29 -3.10 -7.18 25.76
C ILE A 29 -3.60 -8.51 25.16
N SER A 30 -4.90 -8.61 24.91
CA SER A 30 -5.50 -9.78 24.28
C SER A 30 -5.19 -9.85 22.78
N VAL A 31 -4.15 -10.61 22.40
CA VAL A 31 -3.69 -10.75 21.01
C VAL A 31 -4.82 -11.17 20.06
N THR A 32 -5.64 -12.15 20.44
CA THR A 32 -6.73 -12.65 19.61
C THR A 32 -7.75 -11.55 19.30
N LYS A 33 -8.14 -10.74 20.28
CA LYS A 33 -9.12 -9.66 20.11
C LYS A 33 -8.63 -8.62 19.11
N TYR A 34 -7.40 -8.14 19.28
CA TYR A 34 -6.84 -7.11 18.40
C TYR A 34 -6.51 -7.63 17.00
N LYS A 35 -6.11 -8.90 16.85
CA LYS A 35 -5.94 -9.52 15.54
C LYS A 35 -7.27 -9.65 14.81
N MET A 36 -8.32 -10.11 15.50
CA MET A 36 -9.67 -10.19 14.92
C MET A 36 -10.19 -8.80 14.52
N LEU A 37 -10.00 -7.79 15.38
CA LEU A 37 -10.37 -6.41 15.06
C LEU A 37 -9.68 -5.90 13.79
N ALA A 38 -8.36 -6.08 13.69
CA ALA A 38 -7.59 -5.69 12.51
C ALA A 38 -8.04 -6.43 11.25
N PHE A 39 -8.33 -7.73 11.38
CA PHE A 39 -8.84 -8.56 10.29
C PHE A 39 -10.23 -8.11 9.82
N THR A 40 -11.18 -7.90 10.73
CA THR A 40 -12.55 -7.49 10.38
C THR A 40 -12.57 -6.13 9.69
N ILE A 41 -11.78 -5.16 10.17
CA ILE A 41 -11.69 -3.83 9.53
C ILE A 41 -11.09 -3.95 8.13
N SER A 42 -10.05 -4.77 7.96
CA SER A 42 -9.43 -5.01 6.65
C SER A 42 -10.40 -5.68 5.69
N ALA A 43 -11.13 -6.70 6.16
CA ALA A 43 -12.13 -7.43 5.39
C ALA A 43 -13.31 -6.54 4.98
N ALA A 44 -13.76 -5.63 5.85
CA ALA A 44 -14.83 -4.68 5.53
C ALA A 44 -14.43 -3.73 4.41
N ILE A 45 -13.21 -3.19 4.43
CA ILE A 45 -12.69 -2.29 3.38
C ILE A 45 -12.47 -3.06 2.07
N ALA A 46 -11.87 -4.25 2.14
CA ALA A 46 -11.65 -5.10 0.97
C ALA A 46 -12.99 -5.53 0.33
N GLY A 47 -13.99 -5.88 1.14
CA GLY A 47 -15.32 -6.24 0.68
C GLY A 47 -16.03 -5.07 -0.01
N ALA A 48 -15.99 -3.88 0.58
CA ALA A 48 -16.54 -2.68 -0.04
C ALA A 48 -15.88 -2.37 -1.41
N GLY A 49 -14.56 -2.50 -1.51
CA GLY A 49 -13.83 -2.35 -2.77
C GLY A 49 -14.19 -3.43 -3.79
N GLY A 50 -14.36 -4.68 -3.35
CA GLY A 50 -14.74 -5.81 -4.21
C GLY A 50 -16.14 -5.64 -4.82
N VAL A 51 -17.11 -5.13 -4.06
CA VAL A 51 -18.47 -4.84 -4.56
C VAL A 51 -18.45 -3.76 -5.65
N LEU A 52 -17.65 -2.71 -5.47
CA LEU A 52 -17.48 -1.67 -6.49
C LEU A 52 -16.80 -2.21 -7.75
N TYR A 53 -15.80 -3.07 -7.58
CA TYR A 53 -15.08 -3.70 -8.69
C TYR A 53 -15.96 -4.66 -9.50
N SER A 54 -16.75 -5.51 -8.84
CA SER A 54 -17.65 -6.44 -9.52
C SER A 54 -18.76 -5.71 -10.29
N HIS A 55 -19.26 -4.60 -9.74
CA HIS A 55 -20.22 -3.75 -10.43
C HIS A 55 -19.62 -3.13 -11.70
N ASN A 56 -18.35 -2.68 -11.65
CA ASN A 56 -17.66 -2.12 -12.81
C ASN A 56 -17.45 -3.14 -13.94
N LEU A 57 -17.19 -4.40 -13.62
CA LEU A 57 -16.98 -5.46 -14.60
C LEU A 57 -18.29 -6.08 -15.16
N SER A 58 -19.45 -5.71 -14.61
CA SER A 58 -20.77 -6.31 -14.90
C SER A 58 -20.81 -7.85 -14.90
N SER A 59 -19.83 -8.48 -14.27
CA SER A 59 -19.66 -9.92 -14.19
C SER A 59 -19.53 -10.29 -12.72
N MET A 60 -20.54 -11.00 -12.22
CA MET A 60 -20.57 -11.53 -10.85
C MET A 60 -19.77 -12.84 -10.73
N MET A 61 -19.10 -13.26 -11.80
CA MET A 61 -18.30 -14.48 -11.81
C MET A 61 -16.83 -14.15 -11.48
N ALA A 62 -16.39 -14.63 -10.33
CA ALA A 62 -14.98 -14.65 -9.96
C ALA A 62 -14.24 -15.67 -10.84
N ASN A 63 -13.89 -15.28 -12.06
CA ASN A 63 -13.07 -16.11 -12.93
C ASN A 63 -11.63 -16.13 -12.39
N SER A 64 -10.96 -17.28 -12.45
CA SER A 64 -9.53 -17.43 -12.10
C SER A 64 -8.62 -16.51 -12.93
N GLN A 65 -9.10 -16.02 -14.08
CA GLN A 65 -8.42 -14.99 -14.87
C GLN A 65 -8.38 -13.63 -14.16
N SER A 66 -9.44 -13.27 -13.42
CA SER A 66 -9.61 -11.95 -12.79
C SER A 66 -9.12 -11.92 -11.33
N PHE A 67 -9.07 -13.08 -10.66
CA PHE A 67 -8.59 -13.22 -9.27
C PHE A 67 -7.53 -14.33 -9.12
N GLY A 68 -6.74 -14.56 -10.18
CA GLY A 68 -5.67 -15.55 -10.16
C GLY A 68 -4.46 -15.12 -9.31
N TYR A 69 -3.52 -16.04 -9.14
CA TYR A 69 -2.26 -15.83 -8.40
C TYR A 69 -1.50 -14.56 -8.84
N ASN A 70 -1.48 -14.27 -10.14
CA ASN A 70 -0.81 -13.08 -10.67
C ASN A 70 -1.38 -11.78 -10.09
N VAL A 71 -2.69 -11.67 -9.95
CA VAL A 71 -3.35 -10.47 -9.40
C VAL A 71 -3.03 -10.33 -7.91
N SER A 72 -3.02 -11.44 -7.17
CA SER A 72 -2.64 -11.44 -5.74
C SER A 72 -1.21 -10.94 -5.53
N ILE A 73 -0.25 -11.38 -6.36
CA ILE A 73 1.12 -10.86 -6.33
C ILE A 73 1.12 -9.37 -6.69
N LEU A 74 0.40 -8.96 -7.73
CA LEU A 74 0.37 -7.55 -8.16
C LEU A 74 -0.14 -6.62 -7.05
N ILE A 75 -1.19 -7.01 -6.34
CA ILE A 75 -1.70 -6.24 -5.19
C ILE A 75 -0.64 -6.12 -4.09
N LEU A 76 0.08 -7.20 -3.78
CA LEU A 76 1.18 -7.17 -2.82
C LEU A 76 2.31 -6.24 -3.29
N VAL A 77 2.68 -6.32 -4.58
CA VAL A 77 3.71 -5.48 -5.20
C VAL A 77 3.35 -4.01 -5.03
N TYR A 78 2.10 -3.60 -5.36
CA TYR A 78 1.65 -2.21 -5.20
C TYR A 78 1.80 -1.70 -3.76
N VAL A 79 1.42 -2.51 -2.77
CA VAL A 79 1.48 -2.13 -1.35
C VAL A 79 2.93 -2.07 -0.84
N VAL A 80 3.76 -3.05 -1.19
CA VAL A 80 5.17 -3.14 -0.76
C VAL A 80 6.00 -2.01 -1.37
N LEU A 81 5.78 -1.69 -2.64
CA LEU A 81 6.43 -0.56 -3.31
C LEU A 81 6.07 0.79 -2.70
N GLY A 82 4.82 0.95 -2.24
CA GLY A 82 4.42 2.13 -1.49
C GLY A 82 4.99 2.23 -0.08
N GLY A 83 5.61 1.15 0.44
CA GLY A 83 6.23 1.08 1.75
C GLY A 83 5.36 0.39 2.81
N ILE A 84 5.93 -0.63 3.46
CA ILE A 84 5.26 -1.40 4.52
C ILE A 84 5.02 -0.48 5.73
N GLY A 85 3.76 -0.13 5.98
CA GLY A 85 3.35 0.73 7.10
C GLY A 85 3.04 2.19 6.73
N ASN A 86 3.24 2.61 5.48
CA ASN A 86 2.84 3.94 5.02
C ASN A 86 1.63 3.88 4.08
N ILE A 87 0.43 4.06 4.64
CA ILE A 87 -0.84 4.04 3.89
C ILE A 87 -0.83 5.01 2.70
N ARG A 88 -0.28 6.22 2.87
CA ARG A 88 -0.29 7.23 1.79
C ARG A 88 0.59 6.79 0.62
N GLY A 89 1.75 6.20 0.91
CA GLY A 89 2.66 5.66 -0.10
C GLY A 89 2.03 4.50 -0.87
N SER A 90 1.39 3.56 -0.17
CA SER A 90 0.67 2.44 -0.81
C SER A 90 -0.48 2.91 -1.71
N VAL A 91 -1.25 3.91 -1.30
CA VAL A 91 -2.34 4.46 -2.13
C VAL A 91 -1.77 5.10 -3.40
N ILE A 92 -0.71 5.92 -3.30
CA ILE A 92 -0.08 6.57 -4.45
C ILE A 92 0.49 5.53 -5.42
N ALA A 93 1.21 4.52 -4.89
CA ALA A 93 1.78 3.45 -5.70
C ALA A 93 0.71 2.66 -6.46
N THR A 94 -0.37 2.26 -5.78
CA THR A 94 -1.50 1.56 -6.43
C THR A 94 -2.13 2.41 -7.52
N VAL A 95 -2.42 3.69 -7.26
CA VAL A 95 -3.04 4.60 -8.23
C VAL A 95 -2.15 4.74 -9.48
N VAL A 96 -0.86 5.00 -9.29
CA VAL A 96 0.09 5.14 -10.41
C VAL A 96 0.22 3.84 -11.20
N LEU A 97 0.48 2.73 -10.54
CA LEU A 97 0.75 1.44 -11.21
C LEU A 97 -0.50 0.82 -11.84
N TYR A 98 -1.69 1.14 -11.32
CA TYR A 98 -2.97 0.69 -11.89
C TYR A 98 -3.41 1.56 -13.08
N LEU A 99 -3.29 2.89 -12.99
CA LEU A 99 -3.69 3.79 -14.08
C LEU A 99 -2.72 3.80 -15.25
N LEU A 100 -1.43 3.60 -15.00
CA LEU A 100 -0.40 3.65 -16.03
C LEU A 100 -0.70 2.70 -17.22
N PRO A 101 -0.96 1.38 -17.02
CA PRO A 101 -1.28 0.50 -18.14
C PRO A 101 -2.60 0.85 -18.83
N GLU A 102 -3.56 1.48 -18.14
CA GLU A 102 -4.86 1.86 -18.73
C GLU A 102 -4.75 3.12 -19.60
N VAL A 103 -3.94 4.11 -19.21
CA VAL A 103 -3.66 5.29 -20.05
C VAL A 103 -2.83 4.91 -21.27
N LEU A 104 -1.93 3.94 -21.11
CA LEU A 104 -1.09 3.41 -22.20
C LEU A 104 -1.81 2.36 -23.05
N ARG A 105 -3.12 2.15 -22.87
CA ARG A 105 -3.90 1.15 -23.60
C ARG A 105 -3.86 1.33 -25.12
N GLY A 106 -3.59 2.54 -25.62
CA GLY A 106 -3.41 2.81 -27.05
C GLY A 106 -2.08 2.32 -27.66
N MET A 107 -1.10 1.88 -26.85
CA MET A 107 0.24 1.46 -27.30
C MET A 107 0.53 0.01 -26.86
N ASP A 108 -0.07 -0.97 -27.54
CA ASP A 108 -0.07 -2.38 -27.12
C ASP A 108 1.32 -3.02 -26.93
N LYS A 109 2.30 -2.70 -27.79
CA LYS A 109 3.66 -3.29 -27.69
C LYS A 109 4.53 -2.67 -26.59
N LEU A 110 4.37 -1.37 -26.32
CA LEU A 110 5.21 -0.63 -25.37
C LEU A 110 4.68 -0.70 -23.94
N ARG A 111 3.40 -1.06 -23.73
CA ARG A 111 2.77 -1.15 -22.40
C ARG A 111 3.59 -1.98 -21.41
N MET A 112 3.96 -3.21 -21.79
CA MET A 112 4.65 -4.13 -20.89
C MET A 112 6.07 -3.66 -20.57
N LEU A 113 6.76 -3.05 -21.55
CA LEU A 113 8.09 -2.46 -21.35
C LEU A 113 8.04 -1.27 -20.40
N ILE A 114 7.11 -0.33 -20.63
CA ILE A 114 6.96 0.87 -19.79
C ILE A 114 6.54 0.47 -18.38
N TYR A 115 5.62 -0.48 -18.23
CA TYR A 115 5.23 -1.02 -16.93
C TYR A 115 6.42 -1.62 -16.17
N ALA A 116 7.26 -2.43 -16.83
CA ALA A 116 8.47 -3.00 -16.23
C ALA A 116 9.48 -1.92 -15.82
N ILE A 117 9.71 -0.91 -16.67
CA ILE A 117 10.61 0.21 -16.36
C ILE A 117 10.09 0.98 -15.14
N VAL A 118 8.79 1.32 -15.09
CA VAL A 118 8.23 2.05 -13.96
C VAL A 118 8.29 1.24 -12.66
N LEU A 119 8.06 -0.07 -12.73
CA LEU A 119 8.24 -0.96 -11.58
C LEU A 119 9.69 -0.93 -11.06
N ILE A 120 10.68 -1.06 -11.96
CA ILE A 120 12.10 -1.00 -11.60
C ILE A 120 12.46 0.37 -11.01
N VAL A 121 12.00 1.46 -11.63
CA VAL A 121 12.24 2.82 -11.14
C VAL A 121 11.63 3.03 -9.75
N MET A 122 10.38 2.59 -9.52
CA MET A 122 9.78 2.69 -8.19
C MET A 122 10.49 1.80 -7.16
N MET A 123 10.96 0.60 -7.54
CA MET A 123 11.76 -0.24 -6.65
C MET A 123 13.06 0.46 -6.24
N LEU A 124 13.77 1.07 -7.20
CA LEU A 124 14.99 1.81 -6.94
C LEU A 124 14.72 3.04 -6.06
N LEU A 125 13.66 3.82 -6.33
CA LEU A 125 13.35 5.02 -5.54
C LEU A 125 12.95 4.72 -4.10
N ASN A 126 12.32 3.57 -3.85
CA ASN A 126 11.87 3.20 -2.50
C ASN A 126 13.00 2.57 -1.65
N TRP A 127 13.92 1.83 -2.28
CA TRP A 127 14.95 1.05 -1.57
C TRP A 127 16.39 1.53 -1.78
N ALA A 128 16.68 2.41 -2.75
CA ALA A 128 18.04 2.89 -2.98
C ALA A 128 18.44 3.97 -1.94
N PRO A 129 19.56 3.80 -1.23
CA PRO A 129 20.04 4.80 -0.24
C PRO A 129 20.32 6.17 -0.85
N ALA A 130 20.66 6.24 -2.15
CA ALA A 130 20.86 7.49 -2.89
C ALA A 130 19.56 8.28 -3.15
N ALA A 131 18.42 7.61 -3.28
CA ALA A 131 17.12 8.28 -3.44
C ALA A 131 16.62 8.86 -2.11
N ILE A 132 16.95 8.21 -0.99
CA ILE A 132 16.63 8.66 0.37
C ILE A 132 17.46 9.91 0.71
N SER A 133 18.76 9.93 0.44
CA SER A 133 19.63 11.10 0.65
C SER A 133 19.30 12.28 -0.27
N MET A 134 18.86 12.01 -1.50
CA MET A 134 18.40 13.04 -2.44
C MET A 134 17.05 13.66 -2.00
N ARG A 135 16.14 12.85 -1.43
CA ARG A 135 14.90 13.33 -0.80
C ARG A 135 15.20 14.22 0.41
N GLU A 136 16.15 13.83 1.26
CA GLU A 136 16.59 14.66 2.39
C GLU A 136 17.23 15.98 1.93
N SER A 137 18.05 15.94 0.88
CA SER A 137 18.68 17.14 0.30
C SER A 137 17.66 18.10 -0.34
N LEU A 138 16.61 17.58 -0.99
CA LEU A 138 15.51 18.37 -1.54
C LEU A 138 14.63 18.98 -0.44
N LEU A 139 14.28 18.20 0.58
CA LEU A 139 13.49 18.67 1.73
C LEU A 139 14.26 19.71 2.56
N ALA A 140 15.57 19.54 2.73
CA ALA A 140 16.44 20.52 3.39
C ALA A 140 16.49 21.84 2.61
N LYS A 141 16.56 21.79 1.27
CA LYS A 141 16.48 23.01 0.41
C LYS A 141 15.12 23.71 0.53
N PHE A 142 14.02 22.97 0.63
CA PHE A 142 12.69 23.55 0.82
C PHE A 142 12.49 24.15 2.22
N LYS A 143 13.04 23.53 3.28
CA LYS A 143 12.99 24.08 4.65
C LYS A 143 13.81 25.38 4.76
N LYS A 144 15.01 25.41 4.15
CA LYS A 144 15.88 26.60 4.14
C LYS A 144 15.27 27.78 3.37
N LYS A 145 14.46 27.53 2.34
CA LYS A 145 13.73 28.57 1.61
C LYS A 145 12.57 29.19 2.41
N LYS A 146 12.06 28.49 3.42
CA LYS A 146 10.94 28.94 4.27
C LYS A 146 11.39 29.72 5.51
N GLU A 147 12.66 29.61 5.92
CA GLU A 147 13.26 30.43 7.00
C GLU A 147 13.81 31.78 6.52
N VAL A 148 13.92 31.98 5.20
CA VAL A 148 14.50 33.19 4.57
C VAL A 148 13.42 34.08 3.92
N ALA A 149 12.14 33.72 4.07
CA ALA A 149 10.98 34.47 3.58
C ALA A 149 10.12 34.99 4.72
#